data_AF-A0A183DA40-F1
#
_entry.id   AF-A0A183DA40-F1
#
_cell.length_a   1.000
_cell.length_b   1.000
_cell.length_c   1.000
_cell.angle_alpha   90.00
_cell.angle_beta   90.00
_cell.angle_gamma   90.00
#
_symmetry.space_group_name_H-M   'P 1'
#
loop_
_entity.id
_entity.type
_entity.pdbx_description
1 polymer ?
#
loop_
_entity_poly.entity_id
_entity_poly.type
_entity_poly.pdbx_seq_one_letter_code
_entity_poly.pdbx_strand_id
1 'polypeptide(L)'
;MTNSVPANGILCRAVEEIYVESSLVRNLYVLELVIAFLGAVVVILTAVIIYLAKMLHFNARLLLIAYCASYAVTNIGLIRLSGYILASIALSDQRLRCHRLTFSMEHCRELQRIYQTGAILITFSTVTIAIERAIATILFKTYESKSRKWIGILLIGLQVPLRLNWLTGLL
;
A
#
# COMPACT_ATOMS: atom_id res chain seq x y z
N MET A 1 -35.98 24.45 27.96
CA MET A 1 -34.91 25.04 27.13
C MET A 1 -34.02 23.91 26.64
N THR A 2 -34.30 23.40 25.44
CA THR A 2 -33.48 22.39 24.78
C THR A 2 -32.30 23.10 24.11
N ASN A 3 -31.13 23.05 24.75
CA ASN A 3 -29.90 23.55 24.15
C ASN A 3 -29.58 22.67 22.93
N SER A 4 -29.85 23.17 21.73
CA SER A 4 -29.44 22.53 20.47
C SER A 4 -27.91 22.52 20.42
N VAL A 5 -27.32 21.36 20.73
CA VAL A 5 -25.89 21.14 20.48
C VAL A 5 -25.69 21.28 18.95
N PRO A 6 -24.81 22.18 18.47
CA PRO A 6 -24.57 22.31 17.05
C PRO A 6 -24.11 20.95 16.48
N ALA A 7 -24.56 20.58 15.27
CA ALA A 7 -24.24 19.28 14.65
C ALA A 7 -22.73 18.99 14.63
N ASN A 8 -21.91 20.03 14.47
CA ASN A 8 -20.46 19.96 14.54
C ASN A 8 -19.95 19.48 15.92
N GLY A 9 -20.63 19.84 17.00
CA GLY A 9 -20.29 19.39 18.35
C GLY A 9 -20.61 17.91 18.60
N ILE A 10 -21.66 17.37 17.98
CA ILE A 10 -22.02 15.95 18.07
C ILE A 10 -21.02 15.11 17.29
N LEU A 11 -20.70 15.51 16.05
CA LEU A 11 -19.72 14.84 15.21
C LEU A 11 -18.33 14.82 15.86
N CYS A 12 -17.95 15.94 16.47
CA CYS A 12 -16.67 16.09 17.16
C CYS A 12 -16.51 15.13 18.34
N ARG A 13 -17.56 15.00 19.17
CA ARG A 13 -17.56 14.05 20.30
C ARG A 13 -17.47 12.60 19.82
N ALA A 14 -18.23 12.24 18.78
CA ALA A 14 -18.19 10.88 18.23
C ALA A 14 -16.79 10.53 17.68
N VAL A 15 -16.14 11.46 16.96
CA VAL A 15 -14.78 11.26 16.45
C VAL A 15 -13.77 11.12 17.60
N GLU A 16 -13.92 11.92 18.66
CA GLU A 16 -13.04 11.85 19.82
C GLU A 16 -13.19 10.53 20.59
N GLU A 17 -14.42 10.08 20.82
CA GLU A 17 -14.73 8.79 21.45
C GLU A 17 -14.13 7.62 20.64
N ILE A 18 -14.28 7.65 19.31
CA ILE A 18 -13.80 6.57 18.43
C ILE A 18 -12.27 6.54 18.32
N TYR A 19 -11.61 7.69 18.14
CA TYR A 19 -10.17 7.72 17.82
C TYR A 19 -9.27 7.97 19.03
N VAL A 20 -9.77 8.64 20.07
CA VAL A 20 -8.96 9.06 21.23
C VAL A 20 -9.25 8.19 22.44
N GLU A 21 -10.53 7.98 22.77
CA GLU A 21 -10.92 7.19 23.94
C GLU A 21 -10.78 5.69 23.68
N SER A 22 -11.00 5.24 22.45
CA SER A 22 -10.76 3.84 22.08
C SER A 22 -9.27 3.52 21.97
N SER A 23 -8.75 2.87 23.02
CA SER A 23 -7.38 2.32 23.02
C SER A 23 -7.13 1.32 21.87
N LEU A 24 -8.18 0.64 21.40
CA LEU A 24 -8.10 -0.32 20.30
C LEU A 24 -7.72 0.37 18.98
N VAL A 25 -8.41 1.46 18.62
CA VAL A 25 -8.17 2.18 17.36
C VAL A 25 -6.75 2.76 17.34
N ARG A 26 -6.31 3.34 18.46
CA ARG A 26 -4.93 3.82 18.61
C ARG A 26 -3.91 2.69 18.44
N ASN A 27 -4.12 1.55 19.11
CA ASN A 27 -3.21 0.41 19.03
C ASN A 27 -3.18 -0.20 17.61
N LEU A 28 -4.29 -0.20 16.90
CA LEU A 28 -4.37 -0.67 15.52
C LEU A 28 -3.49 0.18 14.59
N TYR A 29 -3.59 1.51 14.67
CA TYR A 29 -2.74 2.39 13.85
C TYR A 29 -1.26 2.33 14.24
N VAL A 30 -0.94 2.12 15.52
CA VAL A 30 0.45 1.85 15.97
C VAL A 30 0.95 0.55 15.36
N LEU A 31 0.15 -0.52 15.41
CA LEU A 31 0.50 -1.82 14.85
C LEU A 31 0.69 -1.72 13.33
N GLU A 32 -0.20 -1.05 12.61
CA GLU A 32 -0.07 -0.80 11.17
C GLU A 32 1.23 -0.09 10.83
N LEU A 33 1.59 0.93 11.62
CA LEU A 33 2.83 1.68 11.42
C LEU A 33 4.07 0.77 11.61
N VAL A 34 4.07 -0.05 12.66
CA VAL A 34 5.14 -1.04 12.91
C VAL A 34 5.22 -2.06 11.77
N ILE A 35 4.08 -2.59 11.31
CA ILE A 35 4.01 -3.52 10.18
C ILE A 35 4.56 -2.86 8.91
N ALA A 36 4.23 -1.59 8.65
CA ALA A 36 4.72 -0.88 7.47
C ALA A 36 6.24 -0.67 7.49
N PHE A 37 6.83 -0.39 8.67
CA PHE A 37 8.29 -0.32 8.82
C PHE A 37 8.96 -1.68 8.63
N LEU A 38 8.43 -2.74 9.24
CA LEU A 38 8.91 -4.10 9.01
C LEU A 38 8.80 -4.48 7.53
N GLY A 39 7.68 -4.14 6.89
CA GLY A 39 7.45 -4.30 5.46
C GLY A 39 8.48 -3.57 4.61
N ALA A 40 8.86 -2.34 4.97
CA ALA A 40 9.89 -1.60 4.25
C ALA A 40 11.25 -2.30 4.33
N VAL A 41 11.62 -2.83 5.50
CA VAL A 41 12.85 -3.63 5.66
C VAL A 41 12.80 -4.87 4.78
N VAL A 42 11.67 -5.59 4.77
CA VAL A 42 11.47 -6.78 3.92
C VAL A 42 11.63 -6.44 2.43
N VAL A 43 11.09 -5.31 1.96
CA VAL A 43 11.28 -4.88 0.56
C VAL A 43 12.74 -4.65 0.23
N ILE A 44 13.47 -3.95 1.10
CA ILE A 44 14.89 -3.66 0.88
C ILE A 44 15.69 -4.95 0.81
N LEU A 45 15.48 -5.86 1.77
CA LEU A 45 16.14 -7.16 1.79
C LEU A 45 15.80 -7.98 0.54
N THR A 46 14.53 -7.99 0.14
CA THR A 46 14.07 -8.70 -1.06
C THR A 46 14.72 -8.13 -2.32
N ALA A 47 14.81 -6.80 -2.45
CA ALA A 47 15.48 -6.14 -3.56
C ALA A 47 16.97 -6.49 -3.63
N VAL A 48 17.66 -6.53 -2.49
CA VAL A 48 19.07 -6.96 -2.38
C VAL A 48 19.21 -8.42 -2.81
N ILE A 49 18.36 -9.32 -2.31
CA ILE A 49 18.38 -10.74 -2.69
C ILE A 49 18.16 -10.89 -4.21
N ILE A 50 17.18 -10.18 -4.78
CA ILE A 50 16.91 -10.21 -6.23
C ILE A 50 18.13 -9.71 -7.04
N TYR A 51 18.84 -8.70 -6.52
CA TYR A 51 20.05 -8.20 -7.16
C TYR A 51 21.19 -9.23 -7.15
N LEU A 52 21.38 -9.92 -6.02
CA LEU A 52 22.43 -10.91 -5.81
C LEU A 52 22.11 -12.27 -6.45
N ALA A 53 20.83 -12.62 -6.60
CA ALA A 53 20.40 -13.91 -7.12
C ALA A 53 20.66 -14.03 -8.63
N LYS A 54 21.79 -14.65 -8.99
CA LYS A 54 22.15 -14.92 -10.40
C LYS A 54 21.41 -16.12 -11.02
N MET A 55 20.79 -16.97 -10.19
CA MET A 55 20.10 -18.20 -10.63
C MET A 55 18.67 -17.96 -11.12
N LEU A 56 18.14 -16.74 -10.95
CA LEU A 56 16.75 -16.45 -11.30
C LEU A 56 16.59 -16.13 -12.79
N HIS A 57 15.61 -16.75 -13.44
CA HIS A 57 15.25 -16.41 -14.82
C HIS A 57 14.91 -14.92 -14.94
N PHE A 58 15.27 -14.33 -16.08
CA PHE A 58 15.05 -12.92 -16.37
C PHE A 58 13.59 -12.48 -16.14
N ASN A 59 12.62 -13.30 -16.57
CA ASN A 59 11.19 -13.03 -16.41
C ASN A 59 10.78 -12.91 -14.94
N ALA A 60 11.16 -13.89 -14.12
CA ALA A 60 10.89 -13.88 -12.70
C ALA A 60 11.56 -12.71 -11.97
N ARG A 61 12.81 -12.38 -12.34
CA ARG A 61 13.53 -11.24 -11.78
C ARG A 61 12.79 -9.93 -12.04
N LEU A 62 12.34 -9.74 -13.28
CA LEU A 62 11.64 -8.54 -13.70
C LEU A 62 10.29 -8.40 -12.97
N LEU A 63 9.52 -9.49 -12.85
CA LEU A 63 8.24 -9.50 -12.12
C LEU A 63 8.41 -9.28 -10.61
N LEU A 64 9.49 -9.81 -10.01
CA LEU A 64 9.78 -9.58 -8.60
C LEU A 64 10.22 -8.14 -8.30
N ILE A 65 10.97 -7.50 -9.20
CA ILE A 65 11.26 -6.06 -9.10
C ILE A 65 9.96 -5.26 -9.15
N ALA A 66 9.07 -5.62 -10.07
CA ALA A 66 7.76 -5.00 -10.21
C ALA A 66 6.93 -5.15 -8.91
N TYR A 67 6.93 -6.35 -8.32
CA TYR A 67 6.29 -6.63 -7.03
C TYR A 67 6.88 -5.80 -5.88
N CYS A 68 8.22 -5.72 -5.78
CA CYS A 68 8.89 -4.92 -4.76
C CYS A 68 8.52 -3.44 -4.84
N ALA A 69 8.43 -2.89 -6.05
CA ALA A 69 7.99 -1.50 -6.24
C ALA A 69 6.54 -1.28 -5.76
N SER A 70 5.63 -2.20 -6.07
CA SER A 70 4.24 -2.14 -5.59
C SER A 70 4.13 -2.24 -4.07
N TYR A 71 4.95 -3.11 -3.47
CA TYR A 71 5.00 -3.25 -2.02
C TYR A 71 5.57 -2.00 -1.34
N ALA A 72 6.60 -1.37 -1.92
CA ALA A 72 7.12 -0.08 -1.45
C ALA A 72 6.05 1.01 -1.46
N VAL A 73 5.29 1.14 -2.55
CA VAL A 73 4.17 2.11 -2.66
C VAL A 73 3.12 1.88 -1.58
N THR A 74 2.79 0.60 -1.31
CA THR A 74 1.81 0.24 -0.28
C THR A 74 2.28 0.64 1.11
N ASN A 75 3.56 0.37 1.45
CA ASN A 75 4.15 0.79 2.73
C ASN A 75 4.17 2.31 2.89
N ILE A 76 4.50 3.06 1.83
CA ILE A 76 4.46 4.53 1.86
C ILE A 76 3.04 5.02 2.17
N GLY A 77 2.03 4.43 1.53
CA GLY A 77 0.62 4.73 1.79
C GLY A 77 0.22 4.48 3.24
N LEU A 78 0.59 3.31 3.79
CA LEU A 78 0.35 2.94 5.19
C LEU A 78 1.04 3.90 6.17
N ILE A 79 2.34 4.18 5.97
CA ILE A 79 3.09 5.10 6.84
C ILE A 79 2.45 6.49 6.85
N ARG A 80 2.05 6.99 5.68
CA ARG A 80 1.39 8.30 5.55
C ARG A 80 0.02 8.31 6.25
N LEU A 81 -0.80 7.28 6.04
CA LEU A 81 -2.13 7.16 6.64
C LEU A 81 -2.06 7.01 8.16
N SER A 82 -1.40 5.96 8.65
CA SER A 82 -1.33 5.67 10.09
C SER A 82 -0.55 6.75 10.84
N GLY A 83 0.50 7.30 10.22
CA GLY A 83 1.26 8.43 10.77
C GLY A 83 0.42 9.71 10.90
N TYR A 84 -0.40 10.04 9.90
CA TYR A 84 -1.29 11.21 9.95
C TYR A 84 -2.32 11.09 11.07
N ILE A 85 -2.92 9.90 11.23
CA ILE A 85 -3.96 9.66 12.25
C ILE A 85 -3.33 9.70 13.66
N LEU A 86 -2.19 9.05 13.87
CA LEU A 86 -1.49 9.09 15.16
C LEU A 86 -1.02 10.50 15.52
N ALA A 87 -0.48 11.25 14.56
CA ALA A 87 -0.12 12.65 14.77
C ALA A 87 -1.35 13.53 15.11
N SER A 88 -2.50 13.23 14.50
CA SER A 88 -3.75 13.95 14.78
C SER A 88 -4.31 13.62 16.16
N ILE A 89 -4.20 12.37 16.63
CA ILE A 89 -4.58 11.96 17.99
C ILE A 89 -3.67 12.59 19.04
N ALA A 90 -2.37 12.74 18.75
CA ALA A 90 -1.37 13.29 19.66
C ALA A 90 -1.49 14.82 19.88
N LEU A 91 -2.33 15.52 19.12
CA LEU A 91 -2.61 16.94 19.33
C LEU A 91 -3.32 17.18 20.67
N SER A 92 -2.82 18.16 21.44
CA SER A 92 -3.39 18.56 22.72
C SER A 92 -4.67 19.39 22.58
N ASP A 93 -4.80 20.16 21.49
CA ASP A 93 -5.97 21.00 21.25
C ASP A 93 -7.13 20.19 20.63
N GLN A 94 -8.21 20.07 21.39
CA GLN A 94 -9.43 19.34 21.01
C GLN A 94 -10.08 19.89 19.73
N ARG A 95 -10.08 21.21 19.50
CA ARG A 95 -10.69 21.80 18.29
C ARG A 95 -9.89 21.46 17.04
N LEU A 96 -8.56 21.54 17.13
CA LEU A 96 -7.67 21.18 16.02
C LEU A 96 -7.69 19.68 15.73
N ARG A 97 -7.67 18.85 16.78
CA ARG A 97 -7.74 17.38 16.67
C ARG A 97 -9.02 16.96 15.96
N CYS A 98 -10.15 17.50 16.41
CA CYS A 98 -11.44 17.26 15.81
C CYS A 98 -11.50 17.72 14.36
N HIS A 99 -11.00 18.92 14.04
CA HIS A 99 -10.95 19.40 12.66
C HIS A 99 -10.13 18.47 11.73
N ARG A 100 -9.00 17.93 12.21
CA ARG A 100 -8.17 16.99 11.43
C ARG A 100 -8.78 15.60 11.31
N LEU A 101 -9.34 15.06 12.38
CA LEU A 101 -9.91 13.71 12.42
C LEU A 101 -11.31 13.61 11.83
N THR A 102 -12.02 14.74 11.68
CA THR A 102 -13.33 14.74 11.03
C THR A 102 -13.21 14.48 9.52
N PHE A 103 -12.03 14.70 8.94
CA PHE A 103 -11.68 14.53 7.52
C PHE A 103 -12.65 15.20 6.53
N SER A 104 -12.16 15.96 5.55
CA SER A 104 -12.96 16.10 4.33
C SER A 104 -12.97 14.75 3.60
N MET A 105 -14.10 14.38 2.99
CA MET A 105 -14.21 13.13 2.22
C MET A 105 -13.13 13.04 1.13
N GLU A 106 -12.74 14.19 0.57
CA GLU A 106 -11.66 14.33 -0.40
C GLU A 106 -10.28 14.00 0.19
N HIS A 107 -9.97 14.51 1.39
CA HIS A 107 -8.68 14.28 2.04
C HIS A 107 -8.51 12.81 2.46
N CYS A 108 -9.57 12.18 2.98
CA CYS A 108 -9.57 10.76 3.28
C CYS A 108 -9.33 9.92 2.01
N ARG A 109 -10.02 10.25 0.92
CA ARG A 109 -9.86 9.55 -0.36
C ARG A 109 -8.44 9.69 -0.90
N GLU A 110 -7.81 10.87 -0.78
CA GLU A 110 -6.44 11.09 -1.21
C GLU A 110 -5.43 10.24 -0.40
N LEU A 111 -5.58 10.22 0.93
CA LEU A 111 -4.72 9.46 1.83
C LEU A 111 -4.83 7.95 1.57
N GLN A 112 -6.05 7.46 1.35
CA GLN A 112 -6.31 6.04 1.12
C GLN A 112 -5.95 5.59 -0.30
N ARG A 113 -5.98 6.50 -1.28
CA ARG A 113 -5.70 6.19 -2.70
C ARG A 113 -4.33 5.53 -2.88
N ILE A 114 -3.30 6.03 -2.22
CA ILE A 114 -1.92 5.51 -2.36
C ILE A 114 -1.86 4.07 -1.86
N TYR A 115 -2.42 3.81 -0.67
CA TYR A 115 -2.49 2.48 -0.09
C TYR A 115 -3.29 1.50 -0.97
N GLN A 116 -4.51 1.87 -1.39
CA GLN A 116 -5.37 1.02 -2.21
C GLN A 116 -4.73 0.71 -3.57
N THR A 117 -4.12 1.71 -4.21
CA THR A 117 -3.42 1.51 -5.48
C THR A 117 -2.25 0.56 -5.33
N GLY A 118 -1.46 0.74 -4.26
CA GLY A 118 -0.38 -0.19 -3.92
C GLY A 118 -0.88 -1.62 -3.74
N ALA A 119 -1.95 -1.82 -2.97
CA ALA A 119 -2.53 -3.14 -2.70
C ALA A 119 -3.06 -3.84 -3.98
N ILE A 120 -3.71 -3.08 -4.87
CA ILE A 120 -4.14 -3.58 -6.18
C ILE A 120 -2.92 -4.02 -6.99
N LEU A 121 -1.88 -3.19 -7.05
CA LEU A 121 -0.66 -3.49 -7.81
C LEU A 121 0.09 -4.71 -7.25
N ILE A 122 0.14 -4.90 -5.92
CA ILE A 122 0.66 -6.12 -5.29
C ILE A 122 -0.13 -7.33 -5.79
N THR A 123 -1.46 -7.27 -5.71
CA THR A 123 -2.34 -8.38 -6.09
C THR A 123 -2.11 -8.80 -7.54
N PHE A 124 -2.10 -7.82 -8.47
CA PHE A 124 -1.78 -8.08 -9.88
C PHE A 124 -0.38 -8.65 -10.06
N SER A 125 0.62 -8.10 -9.37
CA SER A 125 1.99 -8.60 -9.43
C SER A 125 2.08 -10.07 -8.98
N THR A 126 1.42 -10.43 -7.88
CA THR A 126 1.35 -11.82 -7.39
C THR A 126 0.72 -12.75 -8.42
N VAL A 127 -0.41 -12.35 -9.02
CA VAL A 127 -1.09 -13.14 -10.07
C VAL A 127 -0.17 -13.36 -11.27
N THR A 128 0.50 -12.31 -11.76
CA THR A 128 1.41 -12.45 -12.90
C THR A 128 2.64 -13.32 -12.59
N ILE A 129 3.17 -13.27 -11.37
CA ILE A 129 4.24 -14.18 -10.92
C ILE A 129 3.73 -15.62 -10.92
N ALA A 130 2.52 -15.87 -10.38
CA ALA A 130 1.93 -17.20 -10.36
C ALA A 130 1.74 -17.75 -11.78
N ILE A 131 1.26 -16.92 -12.71
CA ILE A 131 1.11 -17.29 -14.13
C ILE A 131 2.48 -17.62 -14.76
N GLU A 132 3.51 -16.81 -14.54
CA GLU A 132 4.86 -17.08 -15.06
C GLU A 132 5.41 -18.40 -14.54
N ARG A 133 5.21 -18.70 -13.25
CA ARG A 133 5.63 -19.96 -12.63
C ARG A 133 4.85 -21.16 -13.15
N ALA A 134 3.54 -21.01 -13.37
CA ALA A 134 2.73 -22.07 -13.98
C ALA A 134 3.20 -22.38 -15.40
N ILE A 135 3.44 -21.35 -16.23
CA ILE A 135 3.95 -21.52 -17.60
C ILE A 135 5.33 -22.18 -17.59
N ALA A 136 6.24 -21.71 -16.74
CA ALA A 136 7.60 -22.28 -16.64
C ALA A 136 7.57 -23.76 -16.22
N THR A 137 6.65 -24.14 -15.33
CA THR A 137 6.49 -25.53 -14.87
C THR A 137 5.91 -26.42 -15.97
N ILE A 138 4.84 -25.97 -16.65
CA ILE A 138 4.19 -26.73 -17.72
C ILE A 138 5.10 -26.89 -18.95
N LEU A 139 5.88 -25.86 -19.29
CA LEU A 139 6.71 -25.84 -20.49
C LEU A 139 8.20 -26.10 -20.19
N PHE A 140 8.53 -26.76 -19.07
CA PHE A 140 9.90 -26.91 -18.55
C PHE A 140 10.96 -27.20 -19.62
N LYS A 141 10.77 -28.27 -20.43
CA LYS A 141 11.71 -28.67 -21.50
C LYS A 141 11.97 -27.56 -22.54
N THR A 142 10.92 -26.83 -22.91
CA THR A 142 10.99 -25.77 -23.92
C THR A 142 11.49 -24.46 -23.33
N TYR A 143 11.24 -24.23 -22.03
CA TYR A 143 11.62 -23.03 -21.30
C TYR A 143 13.14 -23.00 -21.03
N GLU A 144 13.74 -24.16 -20.76
CA GLU A 144 15.19 -24.32 -20.56
C GLU A 144 15.98 -24.17 -21.87
N SER A 145 15.43 -24.68 -22.98
CA SER A 145 16.05 -24.61 -24.32
C SER A 145 16.04 -23.19 -24.94
N LYS A 146 14.94 -22.43 -24.76
CA LYS A 146 14.85 -21.04 -25.21
C LYS A 146 14.20 -20.18 -24.14
N SER A 147 15.00 -19.34 -23.50
CA SER A 147 14.49 -18.31 -22.58
C SER A 147 13.54 -17.36 -23.30
N ARG A 148 12.23 -17.51 -23.06
CA ARG A 148 11.17 -16.69 -23.67
C ARG A 148 11.01 -15.37 -22.91
N LYS A 149 11.99 -14.47 -23.04
CA LYS A 149 12.02 -13.15 -22.37
C LYS A 149 10.77 -12.29 -22.65
N TRP A 150 10.15 -12.49 -23.81
CA TRP A 150 8.93 -11.79 -24.23
C TRP A 150 7.73 -12.00 -23.29
N ILE A 151 7.64 -13.15 -22.61
CA ILE A 151 6.53 -13.42 -21.66
C ILE A 151 6.61 -12.47 -20.47
N GLY A 152 7.80 -12.27 -19.90
CA GLY A 152 8.00 -11.34 -18.79
C GLY A 152 7.72 -9.89 -19.19
N ILE A 153 8.16 -9.49 -20.39
CA ILE A 153 7.90 -8.16 -20.95
C ILE A 153 6.39 -7.94 -21.14
N LEU A 154 5.67 -8.93 -21.68
CA LEU A 154 4.23 -8.84 -21.90
C LEU A 154 3.45 -8.76 -20.59
N LEU A 155 3.81 -9.56 -19.58
CA LEU A 155 3.17 -9.54 -18.27
C LEU A 155 3.38 -8.21 -17.54
N ILE A 156 4.54 -7.57 -17.72
CA ILE A 156 4.78 -6.23 -17.17
C ILE A 156 4.10 -5.15 -17.98
N GLY A 157 4.09 -5.28 -19.31
CA GLY A 157 3.28 -4.42 -20.18
C GLY A 157 1.81 -4.40 -19.76
N LEU A 158 1.26 -5.53 -19.30
CA LEU A 158 -0.09 -5.61 -18.76
C LEU A 158 -0.25 -4.86 -17.41
N GLN A 159 0.80 -4.80 -16.59
CA GLN A 159 0.78 -4.07 -15.31
C GLN A 159 0.99 -2.55 -15.47
N VAL A 160 1.65 -2.12 -16.55
CA VAL A 160 2.03 -0.71 -16.79
C VAL A 160 0.82 0.24 -16.83
N PRO A 161 -0.33 -0.07 -17.46
CA PRO A 161 -1.52 0.78 -17.44
C PRO A 161 -2.04 1.05 -16.01
N LEU A 162 -2.01 0.04 -15.14
CA LEU A 162 -2.41 0.17 -13.74
C LEU A 162 -1.43 1.06 -12.95
N ARG A 163 -0.15 1.05 -13.32
CA ARG A 163 0.89 1.91 -12.71
C ARG A 163 0.87 3.34 -13.26
N LEU A 164 0.51 3.54 -14.52
CA LEU A 164 0.38 4.86 -15.14
C LEU A 164 -0.80 5.64 -14.55
N ASN A 165 -1.92 4.98 -14.27
CA ASN A 165 -3.04 5.59 -13.54
C ASN A 165 -2.63 6.11 -12.14
N TRP A 166 -1.62 5.52 -11.52
CA TRP A 166 -1.06 6.04 -10.27
C TRP A 166 -0.20 7.29 -10.50
N LEU A 167 0.66 7.29 -11.54
CA LEU A 167 1.50 8.44 -11.89
C LEU A 167 0.67 9.67 -12.30
N THR A 168 -0.43 9.46 -13.04
CA THR A 168 -1.34 10.55 -13.45
C THR A 168 -2.26 11.02 -12.33
N GLY A 169 -2.48 10.21 -11.28
CA GLY A 169 -3.22 10.62 -10.08
C GLY A 169 -2.37 11.36 -9.03
N LEU A 170 -1.07 11.52 -9.30
CA LEU A 170 -0.06 12.21 -8.49
C LEU A 170 0.31 13.61 -9.05
N LEU A 171 -0.01 13.86 -10.33
CA LEU A 171 0.10 15.15 -11.04
C LEU A 171 -1.25 15.88 -11.01
#